data_AF-A0A528AWH3-F1
#
_entry.id   AF-A0A528AWH3-F1
#
_cell.length_a   1.000
_cell.length_b   1.000
_cell.length_c   1.000
_cell.angle_alpha   90.00
_cell.angle_beta   90.00
_cell.angle_gamma   90.00
#
_symmetry.space_group_name_H-M   'P 1'
#
loop_
_entity.id
_entity.type
_entity.pdbx_description
1 polymer ?
#
loop_
_entity_poly.entity_id
_entity_poly.type
_entity_poly.pdbx_seq_one_letter_code
_entity_poly.pdbx_strand_id
1 'polypeptide(L)'
;MDKTWNNKAWFMVLPVLVLVAFNAIIPLMTVVNYSVQETFGNNLFFFEGVKWFQEVLNSPRFHSSLLRQFAFTGLILLIEVPLGVA
;
A
#
# COMPACT_ATOMS: atom_id res chain seq x y z
N MET A 1 19.63 37.07 18.20
CA MET A 1 19.65 35.70 17.63
C MET A 1 18.42 35.64 16.73
N ASP A 2 18.51 36.29 15.57
CA ASP A 2 17.34 36.75 14.81
C ASP A 2 17.32 36.07 13.44
N LYS A 3 17.01 34.77 13.42
CA LYS A 3 16.76 34.06 12.16
C LYS A 3 15.31 34.33 11.76
N THR A 4 15.12 35.07 10.67
CA THR A 4 13.80 35.25 10.07
C THR A 4 13.25 33.88 9.67
N TRP A 5 12.05 33.56 10.15
CA TRP A 5 11.39 32.30 9.84
C TRP A 5 11.06 32.25 8.34
N ASN A 6 11.58 31.23 7.65
CA ASN A 6 11.43 31.07 6.21
C ASN A 6 11.20 29.60 5.85
N ASN A 7 10.00 29.27 5.37
CA ASN A 7 9.60 27.91 4.98
C ASN A 7 9.90 27.58 3.52
N LYS A 8 10.50 28.49 2.73
CA LYS A 8 10.72 28.26 1.30
C LYS A 8 11.62 27.04 1.00
N ALA A 9 12.41 26.58 1.97
CA ALA A 9 13.20 25.35 1.85
C ALA A 9 12.33 24.10 1.59
N TRP A 10 11.07 24.08 2.02
CA TRP A 10 10.15 22.96 1.74
C TRP A 10 9.86 22.77 0.24
N PHE A 11 9.93 23.84 -0.56
CA PHE A 11 9.78 23.72 -2.01
C PHE A 11 10.91 22.91 -2.65
N MET A 12 12.09 22.83 -2.02
CA MET A 12 13.19 22.00 -2.50
C MET A 12 12.91 20.50 -2.36
N VAL A 13 11.94 20.09 -1.53
CA VAL A 13 11.51 18.69 -1.35
C VAL A 13 10.50 18.27 -2.43
N LEU A 14 9.75 19.21 -3.01
CA LEU A 14 8.72 18.93 -4.01
C LEU A 14 9.22 18.08 -5.20
N PRO A 15 10.41 18.31 -5.81
CA PRO A 15 10.86 17.50 -6.93
C PRO A 15 11.00 16.02 -6.58
N VAL A 16 11.54 15.72 -5.38
CA VAL A 16 11.69 14.34 -4.90
C VAL A 16 10.33 13.74 -4.60
N LEU A 17 9.44 14.49 -3.94
CA LEU A 17 8.09 14.03 -3.62
C LEU A 17 7.32 13.66 -4.90
N VAL A 18 7.37 14.52 -5.92
CA VAL A 18 6.71 14.30 -7.21
C VAL A 18 7.28 13.05 -7.89
N LEU A 19 8.60 12.88 -7.92
CA LEU A 19 9.24 11.72 -8.55
C LEU A 19 8.83 10.42 -7.86
N VAL A 20 8.90 10.36 -6.53
CA VAL A 20 8.51 9.19 -5.74
C VAL A 20 7.01 8.90 -5.90
N ALA A 21 6.18 9.95 -5.89
CA ALA A 21 4.75 9.80 -6.11
C ALA A 21 4.44 9.21 -7.47
N PHE A 22 5.04 9.71 -8.56
CA PHE A 22 4.83 9.13 -9.89
C PHE A 22 5.27 7.66 -9.96
N ASN A 23 6.42 7.32 -9.37
CA ASN A 23 6.92 5.95 -9.36
C ASN A 23 6.00 4.98 -8.62
N ALA A 24 5.36 5.41 -7.52
CA ALA A 24 4.44 4.58 -6.74
C ALA A 24 3.01 4.57 -7.30
N ILE A 25 2.52 5.71 -7.80
CA ILE A 25 1.13 5.86 -8.25
C ILE A 25 0.87 5.08 -9.53
N ILE A 26 1.79 5.07 -10.50
CA ILE A 26 1.57 4.37 -11.77
C ILE A 26 1.35 2.86 -11.57
N PRO A 27 2.20 2.13 -10.82
CA PRO A 27 1.93 0.74 -10.47
C PRO A 27 0.68 0.56 -9.62
N LEU A 28 0.38 1.49 -8.71
CA LEU A 28 -0.83 1.39 -7.91
C LEU A 28 -2.10 1.50 -8.77
N MET A 29 -2.10 2.38 -9.78
CA MET A 29 -3.20 2.50 -10.73
C MET A 29 -3.44 1.18 -11.47
N THR A 30 -2.39 0.44 -11.85
CA THR A 30 -2.55 -0.85 -12.53
C THR A 30 -3.11 -1.93 -11.60
N VAL A 31 -2.65 -1.97 -10.34
CA VAL A 31 -3.20 -2.88 -9.32
C VAL A 31 -4.69 -2.62 -9.08
N VAL A 32 -5.08 -1.34 -8.93
CA VAL A 32 -6.48 -0.96 -8.78
C VAL A 32 -7.29 -1.33 -10.03
N ASN A 33 -6.76 -1.09 -11.22
CA ASN A 33 -7.42 -1.45 -12.47
C ASN A 33 -7.68 -2.95 -12.58
N TYR A 34 -6.69 -3.78 -12.25
CA TYR A 34 -6.85 -5.23 -12.26
C TYR A 34 -7.76 -5.75 -11.14
N SER A 35 -7.85 -5.04 -10.01
CA SER A 35 -8.71 -5.46 -8.89
C SER A 35 -10.21 -5.45 -9.21
N VAL A 36 -10.63 -4.68 -10.22
CA VAL A 36 -12.03 -4.59 -10.68
C VAL A 36 -12.29 -5.36 -11.97
N GLN A 37 -11.29 -6.07 -12.48
CA GLN A 37 -11.36 -6.82 -13.72
C GLN A 37 -11.29 -8.33 -13.46
N GLU A 38 -12.06 -9.07 -14.23
CA GLU A 38 -11.95 -10.52 -14.39
C GLU A 38 -11.02 -10.83 -15.56
N THR A 39 -10.08 -11.76 -15.38
CA THR A 39 -9.18 -12.19 -16.46
C THR A 39 -9.56 -13.58 -16.91
N PHE A 40 -10.06 -13.68 -18.15
CA PHE A 40 -10.16 -14.97 -18.81
C PHE A 40 -8.87 -15.22 -19.61
N GLY A 41 -8.58 -16.50 -19.89
CA GLY A 41 -7.45 -16.87 -20.73
C GLY A 41 -7.41 -16.06 -22.03
N ASN A 42 -6.23 -15.92 -22.62
CA ASN A 42 -5.99 -15.17 -23.86
C ASN A 42 -6.02 -13.63 -23.73
N ASN A 43 -5.63 -13.06 -22.57
CA ASN A 43 -5.56 -11.60 -22.31
C ASN A 43 -6.90 -10.86 -22.49
N LEU A 44 -8.02 -11.53 -22.24
CA LEU A 44 -9.34 -10.92 -22.27
C LEU A 44 -9.73 -10.49 -20.86
N PHE A 45 -9.91 -9.19 -20.69
CA PHE A 45 -10.29 -8.58 -19.43
C PHE A 45 -11.73 -8.07 -19.49
N PHE A 46 -12.53 -8.43 -18.50
CA PHE A 46 -13.91 -7.98 -18.38
C PHE A 46 -14.10 -7.21 -17.08
N PHE A 47 -14.88 -6.15 -17.10
CA PHE A 47 -15.17 -5.38 -15.89
C PHE A 47 -16.18 -6.14 -15.01
N GLU A 48 -15.74 -6.53 -13.82
CA GLU A 48 -16.54 -7.30 -12.84
C GLU A 48 -16.84 -6.47 -11.57
N GLY A 49 -16.33 -5.24 -11.50
CA GLY A 49 -16.62 -4.28 -10.43
C GLY A 49 -16.09 -4.73 -9.07
N VAL A 50 -16.97 -4.87 -8.08
CA VAL A 50 -16.60 -5.14 -6.67
C VAL A 50 -16.75 -6.60 -6.25
N LYS A 51 -17.13 -7.50 -7.16
CA LYS A 51 -17.42 -8.90 -6.84
C LYS A 51 -16.24 -9.58 -6.14
N TRP A 52 -15.03 -9.43 -6.65
CA TRP A 52 -13.84 -10.03 -6.06
C TRP A 52 -13.55 -9.54 -4.65
N PHE A 53 -13.78 -8.25 -4.39
CA PHE A 53 -13.70 -7.71 -3.03
C PHE A 53 -14.71 -8.38 -2.12
N GLN A 54 -15.97 -8.53 -2.55
CA GLN A 54 -17.00 -9.18 -1.75
C GLN A 54 -16.67 -10.66 -1.48
N GLU A 55 -16.21 -11.41 -2.47
CA GLU A 55 -15.85 -12.82 -2.31
C GLU A 55 -14.66 -13.00 -1.37
N VAL A 56 -13.60 -12.19 -1.52
CA VAL A 56 -12.42 -12.23 -0.64
C VAL A 56 -12.79 -11.83 0.79
N LEU A 57 -13.57 -10.76 0.96
CA LEU A 57 -14.00 -10.28 2.28
C LEU A 57 -14.97 -11.21 2.97
N ASN A 58 -15.64 -12.12 2.27
CA ASN A 58 -16.49 -13.15 2.90
C ASN A 58 -15.76 -14.49 3.08
N SER A 59 -14.52 -14.62 2.62
CA SER A 59 -13.78 -15.88 2.67
C SER A 59 -13.23 -16.19 4.07
N PRO A 60 -13.63 -17.30 4.73
CA PRO A 60 -13.08 -17.67 6.04
C PRO A 60 -11.58 -17.93 6.00
N ARG A 61 -11.08 -18.47 4.88
CA ARG A 61 -9.66 -18.69 4.65
C ARG A 61 -8.91 -17.36 4.64
N PHE A 62 -9.43 -16.34 3.97
CA PHE A 62 -8.80 -15.01 3.94
C PHE A 62 -8.66 -14.43 5.35
N HIS A 63 -9.74 -14.43 6.14
CA HIS A 63 -9.70 -13.97 7.54
C HIS A 63 -8.67 -14.74 8.38
N SER A 64 -8.63 -16.07 8.24
CA SER A 64 -7.68 -16.91 8.98
C SER A 64 -6.22 -16.58 8.64
N SER A 65 -5.92 -16.31 7.36
CA SER A 65 -4.59 -15.90 6.91
C SER A 65 -4.26 -14.48 7.35
N LEU A 66 -5.21 -13.56 7.28
CA LEU A 66 -5.03 -12.15 7.66
C LEU A 66 -4.71 -12.00 9.15
N LEU A 67 -5.43 -12.72 10.03
CA LEU A 67 -5.16 -12.71 11.46
C LEU A 67 -3.77 -13.26 11.79
N ARG A 68 -3.35 -14.33 11.11
CA ARG A 68 -1.99 -14.88 11.27
C ARG A 68 -0.92 -13.89 10.81
N GLN A 69 -1.15 -13.17 9.71
CA GLN A 69 -0.25 -12.13 9.23
C GLN A 69 -0.07 -11.03 10.28
N PHE A 70 -1.18 -10.48 10.80
CA PHE A 70 -1.11 -9.43 11.82
C PHE A 70 -0.46 -9.91 13.11
N ALA A 71 -0.77 -11.13 13.57
CA ALA A 71 -0.14 -11.69 14.75
C ALA A 71 1.38 -11.86 14.55
N PHE A 72 1.80 -12.40 13.40
CA PHE A 72 3.22 -12.59 13.10
C PHE A 72 3.98 -11.26 13.00
N THR A 73 3.47 -10.30 12.22
CA THR A 73 4.08 -8.97 12.12
C THR A 73 4.10 -8.26 13.48
N GLY A 74 3.03 -8.35 14.26
CA GLY A 74 2.97 -7.77 15.60
C GLY A 74 4.00 -8.37 16.54
N LEU A 75 4.15 -9.70 16.55
CA LEU A 75 5.15 -10.39 17.36
C LEU A 75 6.58 -10.01 16.97
N ILE A 76 6.88 -9.90 15.67
CA ILE A 76 8.20 -9.44 15.21
C ILE A 76 8.47 -8.02 15.68
N LEU A 77 7.53 -7.09 15.46
CA LEU A 77 7.72 -5.70 15.87
C LEU A 77 7.90 -5.57 17.39
N LEU A 78 7.21 -6.37 18.19
CA LEU A 78 7.39 -6.42 19.65
C LEU A 78 8.79 -6.86 20.07
N ILE A 79 9.50 -7.62 19.24
CA ILE A 79 10.87 -8.07 19.52
C ILE A 79 11.90 -7.11 18.90
N GLU A 80 11.74 -6.76 17.63
CA GLU A 80 12.71 -5.95 16.89
C GLU A 80 12.76 -4.49 17.36
N VAL A 81 11.61 -3.90 17.74
CA VAL A 81 11.61 -2.49 18.19
C VAL A 81 12.41 -2.32 19.48
N PRO A 82 12.21 -3.11 20.56
CA PRO A 82 13.05 -3.02 21.75
C PRO A 82 14.52 -3.34 21.48
N LEU A 83 14.80 -4.38 20.67
CA LEU A 83 16.18 -4.78 20.36
C LEU A 83 16.92 -3.73 19.53
N GLY A 84 16.23 -3.04 18.63
CA GLY A 84 16.82 -1.96 17.82
C GLY A 84 17.01 -0.64 18.55
N VAL A 85 16.35 -0.45 19.71
CA VAL A 85 16.49 0.74 20.56
C VAL A 85 17.52 0.55 21.67
N ALA A 86 17.73 -0.68 22.14
CA ALA A 86 18.72 -1.04 23.15
C ALA A 86 20.15 -1.07 22.59
#